data_AF-A0A0J7IG18-F1
#
_entry.id   AF-A0A0J7IG18-F1
#
_cell.length_a   1.000
_cell.length_b   1.000
_cell.length_c   1.000
_cell.angle_alpha   90.00
_cell.angle_beta   90.00
_cell.angle_gamma   90.00
#
_symmetry.space_group_name_H-M   'P 1'
#
loop_
_entity.id
_entity.type
_entity.pdbx_description
1 polymer ?
#
loop_
_entity_poly.entity_id
_entity_poly.type
_entity_poly.pdbx_seq_one_letter_code
_entity_poly.pdbx_strand_id
1 'polypeptide(L)'
;MSNSFNSKDHPHRRYNPLLDEWVLVSPQRAKRPWQGQQEEPLTSVQNQYDPECYLCPGNLRINGVQNPRYEGVYVFDNDFGSLLSEGVSFDKTEDELFQMKPERGINRVICFSHDHSLTLPEMSVEAITNVVSVWKEEYQNLGELDYINHVQIFENKGAIMGCSNPHPHGQIWAQSSIPSQVARTQQNLKNYYDKHGTTLLSDYLQREIEINERIILENKGFVALVPFWATWPFETMIISKKPLNNLLAFSHEDQALLAQILKDLTTKYDNIFSVSFPYSAGIHQAPTDSESHEEWHFHMHFYPPLLRSASVKKFMVGYEMLAEAQRDITPEQSAEILKKSSIIHYKNR
;
A
#
# COMPACT_ATOMS: atom_id res chain seq x y z
N MET A 1 43.57 -2.70 -14.15
CA MET A 1 42.80 -3.65 -13.32
C MET A 1 41.36 -3.17 -13.34
N SER A 2 40.41 -3.96 -13.84
CA SER A 2 38.99 -3.58 -13.79
C SER A 2 38.49 -3.79 -12.36
N ASN A 3 37.93 -2.75 -11.73
CA ASN A 3 37.24 -2.93 -10.46
C ASN A 3 36.10 -3.96 -10.64
N SER A 4 36.07 -5.00 -9.81
CA SER A 4 34.97 -5.96 -9.80
C SER A 4 33.67 -5.27 -9.40
N PHE A 5 32.55 -5.70 -9.97
CA PHE A 5 31.25 -5.14 -9.61
C PHE A 5 30.89 -5.47 -8.15
N ASN A 6 30.46 -4.46 -7.40
CA ASN A 6 29.89 -4.61 -6.06
C ASN A 6 28.57 -3.85 -6.00
N SER A 7 27.44 -4.57 -5.85
CA SER A 7 26.10 -3.97 -5.78
C SER A 7 25.90 -3.06 -4.56
N LYS A 8 26.77 -3.14 -3.54
CA LYS A 8 26.73 -2.26 -2.36
C LYS A 8 27.34 -0.89 -2.61
N ASP A 9 28.21 -0.76 -3.61
CA ASP A 9 28.98 0.48 -3.86
C ASP A 9 28.75 1.05 -5.26
N HIS A 10 28.45 0.21 -6.24
CA HIS A 10 28.35 0.61 -7.65
C HIS A 10 26.90 0.78 -8.09
N PRO A 11 26.59 1.84 -8.87
CA PRO A 11 25.29 2.00 -9.49
C PRO A 11 24.92 0.83 -10.39
N HIS A 12 23.67 0.43 -10.35
CA HIS A 12 23.12 -0.66 -11.17
C HIS A 12 21.61 -0.48 -11.32
N ARG A 13 21.00 -1.24 -12.24
CA ARG A 13 19.54 -1.27 -12.42
C ARG A 13 18.98 -2.59 -11.92
N ARG A 14 17.81 -2.57 -11.31
CA ARG A 14 17.06 -3.76 -10.88
C ARG A 14 15.72 -3.79 -11.59
N TYR A 15 15.34 -4.95 -12.09
CA TYR A 15 14.12 -5.13 -12.86
C TYR A 15 12.93 -5.42 -11.94
N ASN A 16 11.83 -4.71 -12.15
CA ASN A 16 10.53 -4.95 -11.52
C ASN A 16 9.67 -5.80 -12.47
N PRO A 17 9.50 -7.10 -12.18
CA PRO A 17 8.78 -8.00 -13.08
C PRO A 17 7.25 -7.82 -13.00
N LEU A 18 6.72 -7.14 -11.97
CA LEU A 18 5.28 -6.81 -11.90
C LEU A 18 4.93 -5.71 -12.90
N LEU A 19 5.86 -4.81 -13.17
CA LEU A 19 5.61 -3.58 -13.91
C LEU A 19 6.38 -3.50 -15.24
N ASP A 20 7.23 -4.46 -15.55
CA ASP A 20 8.11 -4.46 -16.72
C ASP A 20 8.91 -3.14 -16.83
N GLU A 21 9.56 -2.78 -15.72
CA GLU A 21 10.35 -1.56 -15.63
C GLU A 21 11.63 -1.78 -14.82
N TRP A 22 12.53 -0.82 -14.90
CA TRP A 22 13.79 -0.85 -14.19
C TRP A 22 13.84 0.24 -13.13
N VAL A 23 14.62 0.00 -12.08
CA VAL A 23 14.90 0.95 -11.01
C VAL A 23 16.40 1.16 -10.91
N LEU A 24 16.83 2.42 -11.00
CA LEU A 24 18.21 2.82 -10.83
C LEU A 24 18.58 2.83 -9.34
N VAL A 25 19.55 2.01 -8.95
CA VAL A 25 20.09 1.94 -7.59
C VAL A 25 21.43 2.66 -7.56
N SER A 26 21.58 3.66 -6.68
CA SER A 26 22.81 4.45 -6.56
C SER A 26 23.28 4.53 -5.10
N PRO A 27 23.90 3.48 -4.55
CA PRO A 27 24.23 3.36 -3.12
C PRO A 27 25.07 4.52 -2.55
N GLN A 28 25.93 5.10 -3.38
CA GLN A 28 26.80 6.22 -3.02
C GLN A 28 26.03 7.51 -2.71
N ARG A 29 24.79 7.66 -3.19
CA ARG A 29 23.98 8.87 -2.96
C ARG A 29 23.53 9.05 -1.51
N ALA A 30 23.45 7.97 -0.73
CA ALA A 30 23.16 8.04 0.69
C ALA A 30 24.16 8.92 1.48
N LYS A 31 25.41 9.03 1.00
CA LYS A 31 26.48 9.82 1.63
C LYS A 31 26.45 11.31 1.29
N ARG A 32 25.61 11.74 0.34
CA ARG A 32 25.56 13.15 -0.08
C ARG A 32 25.04 14.03 1.08
N PRO A 33 25.67 15.16 1.42
CA PRO A 33 25.13 16.07 2.43
C PRO A 33 23.75 16.60 2.00
N TRP A 34 22.79 16.62 2.92
CA TRP A 34 21.45 17.16 2.69
C TRP A 34 21.34 18.56 3.28
N GLN A 35 21.01 19.54 2.43
CA GLN A 35 20.75 20.94 2.81
C GLN A 35 19.36 21.39 2.31
N GLY A 36 18.52 20.44 1.86
CA GLY A 36 17.19 20.73 1.36
C GLY A 36 16.16 20.87 2.48
N GLN A 37 14.88 20.86 2.10
CA GLN A 37 13.75 20.96 3.01
C GLN A 37 13.82 19.91 4.13
N GLN A 38 13.45 20.33 5.33
CA GLN A 38 13.17 19.46 6.47
C GLN A 38 11.68 19.57 6.76
N GLU A 39 11.02 18.43 6.86
CA GLU A 39 9.61 18.35 7.24
C GLU A 39 9.45 18.73 8.71
N GLU A 40 8.33 19.36 9.03
CA GLU A 40 7.95 19.64 10.42
C GLU A 40 7.84 18.33 11.22
N PRO A 41 8.11 18.37 12.54
CA PRO A 41 7.95 17.20 13.39
C PRO A 41 6.52 16.65 13.27
N LEU A 42 6.40 15.37 12.96
CA LEU A 42 5.12 14.68 12.91
C LEU A 42 4.52 14.68 14.33
N THR A 43 3.49 15.50 14.54
CA THR A 43 2.75 15.55 15.80
C THR A 43 1.79 14.37 15.88
N SER A 44 1.86 13.62 16.98
CA SER A 44 0.89 12.58 17.27
C SER A 44 -0.40 13.21 17.77
N VAL A 45 -1.53 12.86 17.17
CA VAL A 45 -2.85 13.11 17.75
C VAL A 45 -2.94 12.36 19.08
N GLN A 46 -3.34 13.05 20.15
CA GLN A 46 -3.45 12.47 21.49
C GLN A 46 -4.91 12.32 21.95
N ASN A 47 -5.83 13.06 21.35
CA ASN A 47 -7.23 13.03 21.74
C ASN A 47 -7.93 11.85 21.04
N GLN A 48 -8.63 11.02 21.82
CA GLN A 48 -9.41 9.89 21.29
C GLN A 48 -10.65 10.35 20.51
N TYR A 49 -11.08 11.58 20.73
CA TYR A 49 -12.22 12.19 20.05
C TYR A 49 -11.93 13.66 19.79
N ASP A 50 -12.27 14.11 18.60
CA ASP A 50 -12.19 15.51 18.18
C ASP A 50 -13.59 15.97 17.72
N PRO A 51 -14.22 16.95 18.38
CA PRO A 51 -15.56 17.43 18.01
C PRO A 51 -15.61 18.08 16.61
N GLU A 52 -14.47 18.52 16.06
CA GLU A 52 -14.39 19.14 14.74
C GLU A 52 -14.06 18.13 13.63
N CYS A 53 -13.74 16.88 14.00
CA CYS A 53 -13.35 15.86 13.04
C CYS A 53 -14.57 15.27 12.31
N TYR A 54 -14.61 15.42 10.98
CA TYR A 54 -15.69 14.87 10.14
C TYR A 54 -15.79 13.33 10.12
N LEU A 55 -14.79 12.62 10.64
CA LEU A 55 -14.75 11.16 10.68
C LEU A 55 -15.11 10.59 12.06
N CYS A 56 -15.09 11.40 13.13
CA CYS A 56 -15.40 10.94 14.47
C CYS A 56 -16.88 10.53 14.65
N PRO A 57 -17.17 9.58 15.55
CA PRO A 57 -18.53 9.08 15.80
C PRO A 57 -19.45 10.18 16.32
N GLY A 58 -20.67 10.26 15.78
CA GLY A 58 -21.66 11.27 16.18
C GLY A 58 -21.44 12.68 15.63
N ASN A 59 -20.30 12.95 14.98
CA ASN A 59 -20.03 14.25 14.35
C ASN A 59 -20.78 14.41 13.02
N LEU A 60 -20.99 15.65 12.63
CA LEU A 60 -21.45 15.97 11.29
C LEU A 60 -20.29 15.85 10.32
N ARG A 61 -20.53 15.20 9.18
CA ARG A 61 -19.64 15.27 8.03
C ARG A 61 -19.78 16.62 7.33
N ILE A 62 -18.88 16.88 6.40
CA ILE A 62 -18.83 18.12 5.62
C ILE A 62 -20.13 18.39 4.83
N ASN A 63 -20.84 17.35 4.41
CA ASN A 63 -22.14 17.48 3.72
C ASN A 63 -23.34 17.59 4.69
N GLY A 64 -23.11 17.66 5.99
CA GLY A 64 -24.16 17.75 7.01
C GLY A 64 -24.78 16.43 7.43
N VAL A 65 -24.35 15.29 6.87
CA VAL A 65 -24.80 13.96 7.33
C VAL A 65 -24.13 13.64 8.67
N GLN A 66 -24.91 13.21 9.65
CA GLN A 66 -24.37 12.80 10.95
C GLN A 66 -23.81 11.38 10.88
N ASN A 67 -22.56 11.21 11.31
CA ASN A 67 -22.00 9.88 11.52
C ASN A 67 -22.76 9.17 12.64
N PRO A 68 -23.01 7.85 12.52
CA PRO A 68 -23.51 7.07 13.64
C PRO A 68 -22.53 7.17 14.82
N ARG A 69 -23.02 6.88 16.02
CA ARG A 69 -22.15 6.65 17.18
C ARG A 69 -21.55 5.25 17.08
N TYR A 70 -20.73 5.04 16.06
CA TYR A 70 -20.15 3.74 15.76
C TYR A 70 -19.07 3.37 16.77
N GLU A 71 -18.92 2.07 17.02
CA GLU A 71 -17.81 1.49 17.75
C GLU A 71 -17.08 0.52 16.81
N GLY A 72 -15.80 0.78 16.56
CA GLY A 72 -14.99 -0.07 15.68
C GLY A 72 -14.91 0.50 14.28
N VAL A 73 -14.98 -0.36 13.27
CA VAL A 73 -14.84 0.01 11.86
C VAL A 73 -16.13 0.63 11.34
N TYR A 74 -16.03 1.72 10.57
CA TYR A 74 -17.18 2.37 9.95
C TYR A 74 -16.88 2.73 8.51
N VAL A 75 -17.80 2.36 7.60
CA VAL A 75 -17.68 2.61 6.16
C VAL A 75 -18.84 3.48 5.71
N PHE A 76 -18.56 4.43 4.84
CA PHE A 76 -19.58 5.24 4.17
C PHE A 76 -19.10 5.70 2.78
N ASP A 77 -20.05 6.03 1.91
CA ASP A 77 -19.74 6.61 0.61
C ASP A 77 -19.10 7.99 0.78
N ASN A 78 -18.01 8.22 0.06
CA ASN A 78 -17.24 9.46 0.14
C ASN A 78 -18.10 10.64 -0.34
N ASP A 79 -18.24 11.66 0.50
CA ASP A 79 -19.04 12.86 0.19
C ASP A 79 -18.50 13.63 -1.03
N PHE A 80 -17.22 13.43 -1.38
CA PHE A 80 -16.55 13.98 -2.56
C PHE A 80 -15.82 12.88 -3.36
N GLY A 81 -16.57 11.87 -3.82
CA GLY A 81 -16.02 10.80 -4.65
C GLY A 81 -15.33 11.31 -5.92
N SER A 82 -14.17 10.72 -6.24
CA SER A 82 -13.45 10.94 -7.51
C SER A 82 -14.18 10.34 -8.71
N LEU A 83 -15.13 9.43 -8.46
CA LEU A 83 -15.95 8.71 -9.44
C LEU A 83 -17.42 8.92 -9.10
N LEU A 84 -18.25 9.01 -10.13
CA LEU A 84 -19.70 9.05 -10.01
C LEU A 84 -20.28 7.66 -10.32
N SER A 85 -21.33 7.28 -9.62
CA SER A 85 -21.96 5.96 -9.76
C SER A 85 -22.76 5.82 -11.06
N GLU A 86 -23.34 6.93 -11.52
CA GLU A 86 -24.15 7.00 -12.73
C GLU A 86 -23.28 6.86 -13.99
N GLY A 87 -23.64 5.91 -14.84
CA GLY A 87 -23.05 5.81 -16.17
C GLY A 87 -23.60 6.90 -17.08
N VAL A 88 -22.75 7.42 -17.98
CA VAL A 88 -23.14 8.41 -18.99
C VAL A 88 -22.96 7.83 -20.38
N SER A 89 -23.91 8.11 -21.28
CA SER A 89 -23.76 7.76 -22.70
C SER A 89 -22.71 8.65 -23.33
N PHE A 90 -21.82 8.05 -24.12
CA PHE A 90 -20.76 8.77 -24.81
C PHE A 90 -20.56 8.18 -26.20
N ASP A 91 -20.64 9.04 -27.20
CA ASP A 91 -20.36 8.66 -28.58
C ASP A 91 -18.85 8.52 -28.76
N LYS A 92 -18.41 7.28 -28.94
CA LYS A 92 -16.99 6.96 -29.12
C LYS A 92 -16.46 7.65 -30.38
N THR A 93 -15.34 8.34 -30.24
CA THR A 93 -14.57 8.85 -31.37
C THR A 93 -13.54 7.81 -31.84
N GLU A 94 -13.31 7.71 -33.15
CA GLU A 94 -12.25 6.86 -33.73
C GLU A 94 -10.90 7.60 -33.82
N ASP A 95 -10.74 8.71 -33.10
CA ASP A 95 -9.50 9.48 -33.10
C ASP A 95 -8.39 8.72 -32.34
N GLU A 96 -7.20 8.62 -32.92
CA GLU A 96 -6.07 7.92 -32.30
C GLU A 96 -5.36 8.77 -31.22
N LEU A 97 -5.47 10.10 -31.28
CA LEU A 97 -4.78 11.05 -30.41
C LEU A 97 -5.69 11.59 -29.29
N PHE A 98 -6.97 11.77 -29.58
CA PHE A 98 -7.96 12.39 -28.69
C PHE A 98 -9.03 11.38 -28.25
N GLN A 99 -8.61 10.40 -27.48
CA GLN A 99 -9.48 9.36 -26.93
C GLN A 99 -9.98 9.75 -25.55
N MET A 100 -11.30 9.67 -25.37
CA MET A 100 -11.96 9.81 -24.08
C MET A 100 -12.84 8.59 -23.83
N LYS A 101 -12.94 8.19 -22.57
CA LYS A 101 -13.84 7.14 -22.12
C LYS A 101 -14.50 7.61 -20.83
N PRO A 102 -15.83 7.58 -20.72
CA PRO A 102 -16.48 7.75 -19.43
C PRO A 102 -15.98 6.72 -18.44
N GLU A 103 -15.86 7.13 -17.18
CA GLU A 103 -15.51 6.24 -16.08
C GLU A 103 -16.56 6.43 -15.00
N ARG A 104 -17.14 5.32 -14.52
CA ARG A 104 -18.08 5.29 -13.42
C ARG A 104 -17.55 4.42 -12.30
N GLY A 105 -17.98 4.68 -11.08
CA GLY A 105 -17.51 3.95 -9.92
C GLY A 105 -18.10 4.44 -8.61
N ILE A 106 -17.55 3.93 -7.52
CA ILE A 106 -17.95 4.24 -6.15
C ILE A 106 -16.68 4.45 -5.33
N ASN A 107 -16.63 5.53 -4.56
CA ASN A 107 -15.57 5.78 -3.60
C ASN A 107 -16.15 5.70 -2.19
N ARG A 108 -15.52 4.92 -1.32
CA ARG A 108 -15.86 4.80 0.10
C ARG A 108 -14.70 5.20 0.98
N VAL A 109 -15.03 5.68 2.17
CA VAL A 109 -14.09 5.92 3.26
C VAL A 109 -14.32 4.86 4.33
N ILE A 110 -13.24 4.32 4.89
CA ILE A 110 -13.27 3.34 5.99
C ILE A 110 -12.52 3.89 7.19
N CYS A 111 -13.22 4.28 8.26
CA CYS A 111 -12.61 4.57 9.55
C CYS A 111 -12.18 3.26 10.22
N PHE A 112 -10.94 3.16 10.68
CA PHE A 112 -10.43 1.92 11.28
C PHE A 112 -10.92 1.71 12.72
N SER A 113 -11.21 2.78 13.44
CA SER A 113 -11.73 2.73 14.79
C SER A 113 -12.55 3.98 15.12
N HIS A 114 -13.21 3.98 16.28
CA HIS A 114 -13.86 5.18 16.81
C HIS A 114 -12.86 6.14 17.49
N ASP A 115 -11.67 5.65 17.83
CA ASP A 115 -10.59 6.41 18.48
C ASP A 115 -9.77 7.17 17.43
N HIS A 116 -9.85 8.49 17.50
CA HIS A 116 -9.20 9.43 16.61
C HIS A 116 -7.67 9.42 16.67
N SER A 117 -7.09 8.91 17.76
CA SER A 117 -5.65 8.85 17.98
C SER A 117 -5.01 7.49 17.61
N LEU A 118 -5.84 6.48 17.39
CA LEU A 118 -5.41 5.08 17.34
C LEU A 118 -5.06 4.60 15.93
N THR A 119 -3.77 4.63 15.60
CA THR A 119 -3.25 4.12 14.31
C THR A 119 -3.07 2.59 14.31
N LEU A 120 -3.00 1.97 13.12
CA LEU A 120 -2.82 0.52 12.94
C LEU A 120 -1.74 -0.13 13.86
N PRO A 121 -0.52 0.40 14.04
CA PRO A 121 0.47 -0.22 14.92
C PRO A 121 0.06 -0.26 16.39
N GLU A 122 -0.86 0.61 16.81
CA GLU A 122 -1.33 0.76 18.19
C GLU A 122 -2.61 -0.05 18.45
N MET A 123 -3.39 -0.37 17.41
CA MET A 123 -4.60 -1.20 17.50
C MET A 123 -4.30 -2.64 17.95
N SER A 124 -5.26 -3.31 18.59
CA SER A 124 -5.14 -4.76 18.85
C SER A 124 -5.19 -5.55 17.54
N VAL A 125 -4.62 -6.75 17.53
CA VAL A 125 -4.66 -7.66 16.37
C VAL A 125 -6.10 -8.00 16.01
N GLU A 126 -6.97 -8.17 17.00
CA GLU A 126 -8.40 -8.39 16.81
C GLU A 126 -9.08 -7.20 16.11
N ALA A 127 -8.80 -5.97 16.53
CA ALA A 127 -9.34 -4.78 15.89
C ALA A 127 -8.89 -4.64 14.42
N ILE A 128 -7.62 -4.96 14.12
CA ILE A 128 -7.12 -4.98 12.74
C ILE A 128 -7.74 -6.14 11.96
N THR A 129 -8.01 -7.28 12.60
CA THR A 129 -8.74 -8.40 11.96
C THR A 129 -10.13 -7.97 11.53
N ASN A 130 -10.82 -7.15 12.33
CA ASN A 130 -12.11 -6.56 11.94
C ASN A 130 -11.97 -5.61 10.75
N VAL A 131 -10.90 -4.81 10.67
CA VAL A 131 -10.61 -3.98 9.48
C VAL A 131 -10.42 -4.85 8.24
N VAL A 132 -9.65 -5.94 8.34
CA VAL A 132 -9.44 -6.88 7.23
C VAL A 132 -10.75 -7.57 6.82
N SER A 133 -11.60 -7.92 7.79
CA SER A 133 -12.92 -8.49 7.51
C SER A 133 -13.81 -7.51 6.74
N VAL A 134 -13.81 -6.24 7.12
CA VAL A 134 -14.56 -5.19 6.40
C VAL A 134 -13.96 -4.95 5.00
N TRP A 135 -12.63 -4.98 4.83
CA TRP A 135 -12.03 -4.94 3.49
C TRP A 135 -12.50 -6.09 2.60
N LYS A 136 -12.61 -7.31 3.16
CA LYS A 136 -13.13 -8.47 2.45
C LYS A 136 -14.60 -8.30 2.06
N GLU A 137 -15.44 -7.83 2.99
CA GLU A 137 -16.85 -7.54 2.74
C GLU A 137 -17.05 -6.48 1.66
N GLU A 138 -16.31 -5.37 1.75
CA GLU A 138 -16.38 -4.28 0.78
C GLU A 138 -15.90 -4.71 -0.61
N TYR A 139 -14.82 -5.51 -0.66
CA TYR A 139 -14.35 -6.10 -1.92
C TYR A 139 -15.42 -7.01 -2.55
N GLN A 140 -16.10 -7.83 -1.74
CA GLN A 140 -17.20 -8.66 -2.22
C GLN A 140 -18.37 -7.82 -2.74
N ASN A 141 -18.91 -6.95 -1.89
CA ASN A 141 -20.13 -6.19 -2.16
C ASN A 141 -19.98 -5.26 -3.37
N LEU A 142 -18.82 -4.60 -3.50
CA LEU A 142 -18.55 -3.72 -4.65
C LEU A 142 -18.26 -4.54 -5.91
N GLY A 143 -17.59 -5.68 -5.79
CA GLY A 143 -17.29 -6.58 -6.91
C GLY A 143 -18.49 -7.35 -7.46
N GLU A 144 -19.59 -7.47 -6.69
CA GLU A 144 -20.84 -8.06 -7.15
C GLU A 144 -21.65 -7.14 -8.09
N LEU A 145 -21.27 -5.85 -8.18
CA LEU A 145 -21.88 -4.91 -9.11
C LEU A 145 -21.39 -5.20 -10.54
N ASP A 146 -22.32 -5.47 -11.45
CA ASP A 146 -22.07 -5.90 -12.84
C ASP A 146 -21.16 -4.98 -13.67
N TYR A 147 -21.06 -3.70 -13.29
CA TYR A 147 -20.25 -2.70 -13.96
C TYR A 147 -18.90 -2.43 -13.29
N ILE A 148 -18.61 -3.03 -12.13
CA ILE A 148 -17.35 -2.83 -11.39
C ILE A 148 -16.39 -3.96 -11.73
N ASN A 149 -15.27 -3.60 -12.36
CA ASN A 149 -14.25 -4.56 -12.77
C ASN A 149 -13.00 -4.53 -11.87
N HIS A 150 -12.87 -3.52 -11.01
CA HIS A 150 -11.76 -3.45 -10.05
C HIS A 150 -12.15 -2.72 -8.77
N VAL A 151 -11.68 -3.25 -7.64
CA VAL A 151 -11.85 -2.64 -6.30
C VAL A 151 -10.47 -2.41 -5.68
N GLN A 152 -10.07 -1.13 -5.61
CA GLN A 152 -8.80 -0.72 -5.01
C GLN A 152 -8.99 -0.31 -3.55
N ILE A 153 -8.40 -1.07 -2.63
CA ILE A 153 -8.36 -0.75 -1.20
C ILE A 153 -7.00 -0.16 -0.87
N PHE A 154 -6.97 1.00 -0.21
CA PHE A 154 -5.73 1.70 0.11
C PHE A 154 -5.84 2.61 1.35
N GLU A 155 -4.70 3.03 1.88
CA GLU A 155 -4.56 3.96 3.00
C GLU A 155 -3.54 5.04 2.62
N ASN A 156 -3.81 6.29 2.97
CA ASN A 156 -2.82 7.37 2.98
C ASN A 156 -2.63 7.86 4.41
N LYS A 157 -1.51 7.49 5.04
CA LYS A 157 -1.18 7.85 6.42
C LYS A 157 -0.26 9.07 6.46
N GLY A 158 -0.68 10.09 7.21
CA GLY A 158 0.10 11.29 7.49
C GLY A 158 0.02 12.36 6.40
N ALA A 159 0.12 13.63 6.81
CA ALA A 159 -0.06 14.80 5.93
C ALA A 159 0.93 14.80 4.73
N ILE A 160 2.14 14.28 4.91
CA ILE A 160 3.17 14.17 3.86
C ILE A 160 2.67 13.34 2.67
N MET A 161 1.75 12.39 2.89
CA MET A 161 1.16 11.53 1.86
C MET A 161 -0.18 12.05 1.33
N GLY A 162 -0.51 13.32 1.58
CA GLY A 162 -1.75 13.94 1.10
C GLY A 162 -2.99 13.57 1.91
N CYS A 163 -2.83 13.01 3.11
CA CYS A 163 -3.94 12.77 4.02
C CYS A 163 -4.53 14.11 4.50
N SER A 164 -5.80 14.38 4.16
CA SER A 164 -6.49 15.64 4.47
C SER A 164 -7.24 15.62 5.80
N ASN A 165 -7.43 14.45 6.42
CA ASN A 165 -8.09 14.30 7.72
C ASN A 165 -7.23 13.43 8.66
N PRO A 166 -6.95 13.88 9.89
CA PRO A 166 -6.04 13.17 10.80
C PRO A 166 -6.61 11.88 11.40
N HIS A 167 -7.93 11.61 11.30
CA HIS A 167 -8.53 10.38 11.83
C HIS A 167 -8.00 9.15 11.06
N PRO A 168 -7.58 8.06 11.73
CA PRO A 168 -7.10 6.84 11.08
C PRO A 168 -8.17 6.20 10.17
N HIS A 169 -7.95 6.27 8.86
CA HIS A 169 -8.88 5.77 7.86
C HIS A 169 -8.17 5.29 6.59
N GLY A 170 -8.83 4.41 5.86
CA GLY A 170 -8.51 4.04 4.50
C GLY A 170 -9.58 4.50 3.52
N GLN A 171 -9.40 4.12 2.27
CA GLN A 171 -10.33 4.38 1.18
C GLN A 171 -10.49 3.14 0.30
N ILE A 172 -11.65 3.05 -0.35
CA ILE A 172 -11.98 1.98 -1.28
C ILE A 172 -12.54 2.61 -2.54
N TRP A 173 -11.84 2.45 -3.65
CA TRP A 173 -12.25 2.99 -4.94
C TRP A 173 -12.58 1.82 -5.87
N ALA A 174 -13.86 1.66 -6.16
CA ALA A 174 -14.37 0.68 -7.10
C ALA A 174 -14.67 1.38 -8.42
N GLN A 175 -14.21 0.82 -9.55
CA GLN A 175 -14.37 1.45 -10.86
C GLN A 175 -14.66 0.45 -11.97
N SER A 176 -15.21 0.97 -13.07
CA SER A 176 -15.63 0.18 -14.22
C SER A 176 -14.51 -0.25 -15.13
N SER A 177 -13.39 0.46 -15.16
CA SER A 177 -12.17 -0.03 -15.83
C SER A 177 -11.20 -0.68 -14.84
N ILE A 178 -10.35 -1.58 -15.34
CA ILE A 178 -9.15 -1.98 -14.60
C ILE A 178 -8.12 -0.83 -14.69
N PRO A 179 -7.64 -0.27 -13.56
CA PRO A 179 -6.70 0.85 -13.57
C PRO A 179 -5.41 0.52 -14.33
N SER A 180 -4.76 1.50 -14.96
CA SER A 180 -3.62 1.27 -15.85
C SER A 180 -2.46 0.50 -15.21
N GLN A 181 -2.10 0.80 -13.96
CA GLN A 181 -1.03 0.10 -13.25
C GLN A 181 -1.41 -1.35 -12.92
N VAL A 182 -2.69 -1.58 -12.59
CA VAL A 182 -3.25 -2.91 -12.33
C VAL A 182 -3.29 -3.72 -13.63
N ALA A 183 -3.73 -3.12 -14.74
CA ALA A 183 -3.75 -3.76 -16.05
C ALA A 183 -2.34 -4.15 -16.53
N ARG A 184 -1.34 -3.30 -16.31
CA ARG A 184 0.07 -3.65 -16.59
C ARG A 184 0.55 -4.81 -15.71
N THR A 185 0.22 -4.78 -14.42
CA THR A 185 0.55 -5.85 -13.48
C THR A 185 -0.09 -7.17 -13.91
N GLN A 186 -1.37 -7.13 -14.25
CA GLN A 186 -2.17 -8.24 -14.74
C GLN A 186 -1.52 -8.91 -15.95
N GLN A 187 -1.15 -8.11 -16.96
CA GLN A 187 -0.50 -8.63 -18.15
C GLN A 187 0.83 -9.35 -17.84
N ASN A 188 1.64 -8.78 -16.94
CA ASN A 188 2.92 -9.36 -16.56
C ASN A 188 2.79 -10.64 -15.72
N LEU A 189 1.85 -10.66 -14.78
CA LEU A 189 1.50 -11.86 -14.00
C LEU A 189 1.04 -12.97 -14.94
N LYS A 190 0.13 -12.65 -15.88
CA LYS A 190 -0.38 -13.60 -16.86
C LYS A 190 0.73 -14.15 -17.76
N ASN A 191 1.58 -13.28 -18.31
CA ASN A 191 2.72 -13.69 -19.14
C ASN A 191 3.66 -14.66 -18.40
N TYR A 192 3.89 -14.42 -17.10
CA TYR A 192 4.71 -15.31 -16.28
C TYR A 192 3.99 -16.65 -16.06
N TYR A 193 2.72 -16.62 -15.66
CA TYR A 193 1.93 -17.80 -15.37
C TYR A 193 1.80 -18.71 -16.59
N ASP A 194 1.46 -18.16 -17.76
CA ASP A 194 1.34 -18.90 -19.03
C ASP A 194 2.65 -19.61 -19.41
N LYS A 195 3.81 -19.05 -19.01
CA LYS A 195 5.13 -19.61 -19.30
C LYS A 195 5.60 -20.64 -18.25
N HIS A 196 5.27 -20.44 -16.99
CA HIS A 196 5.86 -21.17 -15.86
C HIS A 196 4.88 -22.13 -15.17
N GLY A 197 3.57 -21.94 -15.32
CA GLY A 197 2.53 -22.71 -14.63
C GLY A 197 2.43 -22.43 -13.13
N THR A 198 3.13 -21.41 -12.63
CA THR A 198 3.12 -20.95 -11.24
C THR A 198 2.95 -19.44 -11.20
N THR A 199 2.42 -18.90 -10.09
CA THR A 199 2.34 -17.44 -9.93
C THR A 199 3.74 -16.86 -9.79
N LEU A 200 3.96 -15.69 -10.40
CA LEU A 200 5.22 -14.94 -10.30
C LEU A 200 5.64 -14.74 -8.84
N LEU A 201 4.70 -14.39 -7.97
CA LEU A 201 4.99 -14.09 -6.58
C LEU A 201 5.24 -15.33 -5.71
N SER A 202 4.70 -16.50 -6.06
CA SER A 202 5.09 -17.77 -5.39
C SER A 202 6.56 -18.08 -5.63
N ASP A 203 6.97 -18.01 -6.88
CA ASP A 203 8.35 -18.24 -7.33
C ASP A 203 9.32 -17.18 -6.78
N TYR A 204 8.89 -15.92 -6.73
CA TYR A 204 9.67 -14.84 -6.13
C TYR A 204 9.84 -15.02 -4.63
N LEU A 205 8.75 -15.33 -3.92
CA LEU A 205 8.77 -15.51 -2.47
C LEU A 205 9.65 -16.69 -2.06
N GLN A 206 9.60 -17.80 -2.79
CA GLN A 206 10.48 -18.94 -2.55
C GLN A 206 11.96 -18.53 -2.60
N ARG A 207 12.36 -17.78 -3.64
CA ARG A 207 13.74 -17.30 -3.79
C ARG A 207 14.12 -16.31 -2.68
N GLU A 208 13.21 -15.44 -2.26
CA GLU A 208 13.46 -14.51 -1.15
C GLU A 208 13.64 -15.23 0.19
N ILE A 209 12.91 -16.33 0.42
CA ILE A 209 13.08 -17.19 1.60
C ILE A 209 14.44 -17.89 1.57
N GLU A 210 14.85 -18.43 0.42
CA GLU A 210 16.16 -19.09 0.26
C GLU A 210 17.33 -18.10 0.48
N ILE A 211 17.22 -16.86 -0.01
CA ILE A 211 18.25 -15.83 0.12
C ILE A 211 18.22 -15.19 1.53
N ASN A 212 17.03 -14.99 2.11
CA ASN A 212 16.77 -14.44 3.44
C ASN A 212 17.42 -13.06 3.75
N GLU A 213 17.81 -12.31 2.73
CA GLU A 213 18.43 -10.98 2.92
C GLU A 213 17.39 -9.88 3.12
N ARG A 214 16.25 -9.94 2.43
CA ARG A 214 15.26 -8.86 2.36
C ARG A 214 13.97 -9.08 3.16
N ILE A 215 13.79 -10.26 3.77
CA ILE A 215 12.62 -10.59 4.60
C ILE A 215 12.65 -9.87 5.94
N ILE A 216 11.65 -9.05 6.26
CA ILE A 216 11.60 -8.28 7.50
C ILE A 216 10.86 -9.05 8.61
N LEU A 217 9.75 -9.68 8.25
CA LEU A 217 8.85 -10.43 9.12
C LEU A 217 8.29 -11.63 8.37
N GLU A 218 8.00 -12.68 9.11
CA GLU A 218 7.36 -13.88 8.60
C GLU A 218 6.46 -14.47 9.68
N ASN A 219 5.23 -14.81 9.32
CA ASN A 219 4.34 -15.60 10.15
C ASN A 219 3.85 -16.83 9.36
N LYS A 220 2.85 -17.57 9.87
CA LYS A 220 2.37 -18.79 9.21
C LYS A 220 1.78 -18.54 7.81
N GLY A 221 1.17 -17.39 7.57
CA GLY A 221 0.42 -17.08 6.36
C GLY A 221 1.12 -16.10 5.41
N PHE A 222 1.99 -15.24 5.93
CA PHE A 222 2.52 -14.09 5.19
C PHE A 222 4.00 -13.85 5.44
N VAL A 223 4.63 -13.19 4.48
CA VAL A 223 5.99 -12.64 4.57
C VAL A 223 5.94 -11.17 4.21
N ALA A 224 6.55 -10.32 5.04
CA ALA A 224 6.81 -8.92 4.72
C ALA A 224 8.29 -8.76 4.36
N LEU A 225 8.58 -8.17 3.21
CA LEU A 225 9.93 -8.00 2.70
C LEU A 225 10.11 -6.63 2.03
N VAL A 226 11.36 -6.20 1.85
CA VAL A 226 11.68 -5.11 0.92
C VAL A 226 11.86 -5.71 -0.48
N PRO A 227 11.00 -5.40 -1.48
CA PRO A 227 11.12 -6.03 -2.78
C PRO A 227 12.48 -5.73 -3.42
N PHE A 228 13.01 -6.68 -4.19
CA PHE A 228 14.29 -6.54 -4.87
C PHE A 228 14.33 -5.28 -5.76
N TRP A 229 13.17 -4.93 -6.32
CA TRP A 229 12.94 -3.78 -7.20
C TRP A 229 12.29 -2.59 -6.50
N ALA A 230 12.34 -2.52 -5.17
CA ALA A 230 11.76 -1.41 -4.41
C ALA A 230 12.23 -0.04 -4.96
N THR A 231 11.34 0.94 -5.01
CA THR A 231 11.64 2.33 -5.41
C THR A 231 11.76 3.27 -4.20
N TRP A 232 10.85 3.14 -3.23
CA TRP A 232 10.86 3.95 -2.02
C TRP A 232 11.92 3.48 -1.01
N PRO A 233 12.42 4.35 -0.13
CA PRO A 233 13.53 4.04 0.77
C PRO A 233 13.27 2.79 1.61
N PHE A 234 12.14 2.77 2.32
CA PHE A 234 11.70 1.66 3.15
C PHE A 234 10.45 0.99 2.56
N GLU A 235 10.35 0.95 1.23
CA GLU A 235 9.27 0.22 0.55
C GLU A 235 9.19 -1.20 1.07
N THR A 236 7.97 -1.68 1.32
CA THR A 236 7.76 -3.08 1.64
C THR A 236 6.59 -3.66 0.89
N MET A 237 6.61 -4.97 0.75
CA MET A 237 5.53 -5.76 0.20
C MET A 237 5.23 -6.90 1.16
N ILE A 238 3.96 -7.04 1.54
CA ILE A 238 3.44 -8.23 2.20
C ILE A 238 2.92 -9.17 1.12
N ILE A 239 3.36 -10.42 1.12
CA ILE A 239 2.90 -11.46 0.18
C ILE A 239 2.31 -12.61 1.00
N SER A 240 1.19 -13.17 0.55
CA SER A 240 0.72 -14.45 1.10
C SER A 240 1.69 -15.58 0.76
N LYS A 241 1.80 -16.59 1.63
CA LYS A 241 2.60 -17.79 1.35
C LYS A 241 1.88 -18.75 0.41
N LYS A 242 0.56 -18.85 0.59
CA LYS A 242 -0.33 -19.58 -0.31
C LYS A 242 -0.64 -18.68 -1.52
N PRO A 243 -0.81 -19.23 -2.73
CA PRO A 243 -1.25 -18.47 -3.90
C PRO A 243 -2.76 -18.17 -3.77
N LEU A 244 -3.09 -17.17 -2.96
CA LEU A 244 -4.46 -16.68 -2.78
C LEU A 244 -4.67 -15.48 -3.71
N ASN A 245 -5.66 -15.53 -4.61
CA ASN A 245 -5.78 -14.50 -5.65
C ASN A 245 -6.30 -13.15 -5.10
N ASN A 246 -7.14 -13.21 -4.06
CA ASN A 246 -7.80 -12.04 -3.45
C ASN A 246 -8.29 -12.34 -2.02
N LEU A 247 -8.84 -11.33 -1.35
CA LEU A 247 -9.36 -11.41 0.02
C LEU A 247 -10.51 -12.42 0.20
N LEU A 248 -11.27 -12.75 -0.86
CA LEU A 248 -12.37 -13.72 -0.75
C LEU A 248 -11.86 -15.12 -0.45
N ALA A 249 -10.66 -15.46 -0.91
CA ALA A 249 -10.00 -16.74 -0.65
C ALA A 249 -9.48 -16.89 0.80
N PHE A 250 -9.52 -15.83 1.61
CA PHE A 250 -8.96 -15.85 2.96
C PHE A 250 -9.90 -16.53 3.95
N SER A 251 -9.37 -17.48 4.71
CA SER A 251 -10.04 -17.98 5.91
C SER A 251 -9.99 -16.94 7.05
N HIS A 252 -10.72 -17.17 8.14
CA HIS A 252 -10.60 -16.34 9.34
C HIS A 252 -9.17 -16.36 9.92
N GLU A 253 -8.46 -17.49 9.83
CA GLU A 253 -7.06 -17.57 10.25
C GLU A 253 -6.15 -16.70 9.36
N ASP A 254 -6.35 -16.73 8.03
CA ASP A 254 -5.56 -15.89 7.12
C ASP A 254 -5.80 -14.39 7.38
N GLN A 255 -7.03 -13.98 7.73
CA GLN A 255 -7.33 -12.60 8.11
C GLN A 255 -6.59 -12.17 9.39
N ALA A 256 -6.59 -13.02 10.43
CA ALA A 256 -5.87 -12.76 11.68
C ALA A 256 -4.34 -12.73 11.48
N LEU A 257 -3.82 -13.61 10.61
CA LEU A 257 -2.40 -13.62 10.24
C LEU A 257 -2.00 -12.37 9.44
N LEU A 258 -2.87 -11.87 8.55
CA LEU A 258 -2.65 -10.59 7.87
C LEU A 258 -2.64 -9.44 8.88
N ALA A 259 -3.62 -9.41 9.78
CA ALA A 259 -3.72 -8.39 10.82
C ALA A 259 -2.48 -8.34 11.72
N GLN A 260 -1.96 -9.50 12.13
CA GLN A 260 -0.74 -9.58 12.93
C GLN A 260 0.47 -9.02 12.18
N ILE A 261 0.70 -9.42 10.92
CA ILE A 261 1.89 -8.94 10.18
C ILE A 261 1.78 -7.45 9.82
N LEU A 262 0.56 -6.93 9.59
CA LEU A 262 0.31 -5.51 9.42
C LEU A 262 0.69 -4.72 10.67
N LYS A 263 0.24 -5.17 11.85
CA LYS A 263 0.59 -4.56 13.14
C LYS A 263 2.10 -4.53 13.35
N ASP A 264 2.76 -5.66 13.12
CA ASP A 264 4.20 -5.79 13.37
C ASP A 264 5.01 -4.94 12.39
N LEU A 265 4.63 -4.91 11.10
CA LEU A 265 5.29 -4.12 10.07
C LEU A 265 5.13 -2.62 10.33
N THR A 266 3.90 -2.16 10.56
CA THR A 266 3.62 -0.74 10.85
C THR A 266 4.25 -0.30 12.17
N THR A 267 4.39 -1.21 13.14
CA THR A 267 5.13 -0.93 14.38
C THR A 267 6.61 -0.75 14.12
N LYS A 268 7.20 -1.61 13.28
CA LYS A 268 8.60 -1.46 12.87
C LYS A 268 8.84 -0.13 12.13
N TYR A 269 7.89 0.30 11.30
CA TYR A 269 7.93 1.59 10.62
C TYR A 269 7.98 2.76 11.61
N ASP A 270 7.01 2.82 12.54
CA ASP A 270 6.96 3.91 13.53
C ASP A 270 8.23 3.94 14.40
N ASN A 271 8.82 2.77 14.64
CA ASN A 271 10.04 2.61 15.41
C ASN A 271 11.34 3.02 14.69
N ILE A 272 11.39 3.16 13.36
CA ILE A 272 12.63 3.52 12.65
C ILE A 272 13.12 4.90 13.10
N PHE A 273 12.20 5.85 13.21
CA PHE A 273 12.49 7.23 13.59
C PHE A 273 11.69 7.69 14.82
N SER A 274 11.02 6.77 15.52
CA SER A 274 10.19 7.04 16.71
C SER A 274 9.12 8.12 16.45
N VAL A 275 8.41 7.98 15.34
CA VAL A 275 7.34 8.90 14.90
C VAL A 275 6.22 8.09 14.25
N SER A 276 5.02 8.67 14.14
CA SER A 276 3.95 8.09 13.31
C SER A 276 4.37 8.10 11.85
N PHE A 277 4.85 6.97 11.35
CA PHE A 277 5.55 6.89 10.07
C PHE A 277 4.57 6.99 8.91
N PRO A 278 4.72 7.98 8.01
CA PRO A 278 3.79 8.20 6.92
C PRO A 278 4.03 7.18 5.80
N TYR A 279 2.96 6.79 5.11
CA TYR A 279 3.02 5.93 3.92
C TYR A 279 1.73 6.01 3.13
N SER A 280 1.80 5.63 1.86
CA SER A 280 0.64 5.14 1.12
C SER A 280 0.75 3.63 1.06
N ALA A 281 -0.34 2.91 1.34
CA ALA A 281 -0.36 1.46 1.26
C ALA A 281 -1.60 0.99 0.51
N GLY A 282 -1.52 -0.12 -0.19
CA GLY A 282 -2.63 -0.60 -1.02
C GLY A 282 -2.56 -2.09 -1.31
N ILE A 283 -3.73 -2.70 -1.37
CA ILE A 283 -3.88 -4.13 -1.69
C ILE A 283 -3.91 -4.29 -3.20
N HIS A 284 -3.09 -5.22 -3.70
CA HIS A 284 -3.12 -5.72 -5.06
C HIS A 284 -3.63 -7.16 -5.04
N GLN A 285 -4.75 -7.36 -5.71
CA GLN A 285 -5.49 -8.61 -5.79
C GLN A 285 -6.18 -8.70 -7.16
N ALA A 286 -6.66 -9.89 -7.50
CA ALA A 286 -7.35 -10.13 -8.77
C ALA A 286 -8.46 -9.09 -9.04
N PRO A 287 -8.68 -8.69 -10.30
CA PRO A 287 -9.87 -7.94 -10.71
C PRO A 287 -11.19 -8.63 -10.31
N THR A 288 -12.27 -7.85 -10.32
CA THR A 288 -13.65 -8.32 -10.08
C THR A 288 -14.45 -8.39 -11.39
N ASP A 289 -13.79 -8.58 -12.53
CA ASP A 289 -14.36 -8.55 -13.88
C ASP A 289 -15.06 -9.85 -14.31
N SER A 290 -15.37 -10.73 -13.34
CA SER A 290 -15.98 -12.05 -13.52
C SER A 290 -15.13 -13.06 -14.32
N GLU A 291 -13.85 -12.76 -14.60
CA GLU A 291 -12.92 -13.69 -15.23
C GLU A 291 -12.10 -14.49 -14.21
N SER A 292 -11.51 -15.60 -14.67
CA SER A 292 -10.56 -16.37 -13.86
C SER A 292 -9.17 -15.75 -13.92
N HIS A 293 -8.54 -15.67 -12.77
CA HIS A 293 -7.29 -14.94 -12.53
C HIS A 293 -6.29 -15.78 -11.74
N GLU A 294 -6.00 -17.00 -12.20
CA GLU A 294 -5.08 -17.94 -11.52
C GLU A 294 -3.64 -17.42 -11.43
N GLU A 295 -3.27 -16.48 -12.29
CA GLU A 295 -1.99 -15.77 -12.27
C GLU A 295 -1.83 -14.80 -11.09
N TRP A 296 -2.93 -14.37 -10.48
CA TRP A 296 -2.90 -13.42 -9.38
C TRP A 296 -2.45 -14.06 -8.08
N HIS A 297 -1.75 -13.26 -7.29
CA HIS A 297 -1.32 -13.61 -5.97
C HIS A 297 -1.43 -12.37 -5.11
N PHE A 298 -2.22 -12.45 -4.05
CA PHE A 298 -2.44 -11.38 -3.09
C PHE A 298 -1.12 -10.82 -2.58
N HIS A 299 -1.01 -9.50 -2.67
CA HIS A 299 0.09 -8.78 -2.06
C HIS A 299 -0.35 -7.36 -1.69
N MET A 300 0.31 -6.77 -0.71
CA MET A 300 0.05 -5.41 -0.26
C MET A 300 1.33 -4.60 -0.28
N HIS A 301 1.31 -3.44 -0.92
CA HIS A 301 2.45 -2.54 -1.03
C HIS A 301 2.40 -1.45 0.04
N PHE A 302 3.58 -1.01 0.48
CA PHE A 302 3.77 0.16 1.34
C PHE A 302 4.83 1.07 0.73
N TYR A 303 4.48 2.33 0.51
CA TYR A 303 5.30 3.36 -0.10
C TYR A 303 5.56 4.51 0.88
N PRO A 304 6.49 4.34 1.84
CA PRO A 304 6.85 5.38 2.78
C PRO A 304 7.85 6.39 2.19
N PRO A 305 7.65 7.70 2.42
CA PRO A 305 8.49 8.72 1.84
C PRO A 305 9.76 9.00 2.67
N LEU A 306 9.77 8.72 3.97
CA LEU A 306 10.90 9.07 4.84
C LEU A 306 12.17 8.29 4.45
N LEU A 307 13.32 8.95 4.48
CA LEU A 307 14.60 8.41 4.02
C LEU A 307 15.68 8.40 5.11
N ARG A 308 16.00 9.56 5.70
CA ARG A 308 17.15 9.69 6.62
C ARG A 308 16.76 9.92 8.08
N SER A 309 15.62 10.55 8.30
CA SER A 309 15.11 10.93 9.62
C SER A 309 13.61 11.18 9.51
N ALA A 310 12.98 11.49 10.65
CA ALA A 310 11.60 11.96 10.71
C ALA A 310 11.32 13.21 9.85
N SER A 311 12.36 14.01 9.56
CA SER A 311 12.23 15.27 8.83
C SER A 311 12.78 15.23 7.40
N VAL A 312 13.39 14.14 6.95
CA VAL A 312 14.02 14.07 5.62
C VAL A 312 13.41 12.94 4.80
N LYS A 313 12.62 13.33 3.80
CA LYS A 313 11.97 12.42 2.86
C LYS A 313 12.69 12.31 1.51
N LYS A 314 12.38 11.23 0.79
CA LYS A 314 12.69 11.05 -0.63
C LYS A 314 11.73 11.92 -1.44
N PHE A 315 12.28 12.56 -2.46
CA PHE A 315 11.53 13.25 -3.51
C PHE A 315 11.65 12.46 -4.80
N MET A 316 10.53 12.11 -5.41
CA MET A 316 10.43 11.45 -6.73
C MET A 316 10.12 12.54 -7.76
N VAL A 317 11.15 13.23 -8.23
CA VAL A 317 11.03 14.45 -9.07
C VAL A 317 12.09 14.44 -10.17
N GLY A 318 12.05 15.36 -11.12
CA GLY A 318 13.16 15.56 -12.06
C GLY A 318 13.50 14.31 -12.88
N TYR A 319 14.60 13.61 -12.53
CA TYR A 319 15.00 12.37 -13.20
C TYR A 319 13.93 11.27 -13.07
N GLU A 320 13.33 11.11 -11.90
CA GLU A 320 12.31 10.09 -11.64
C GLU A 320 11.01 10.35 -12.39
N MET A 321 10.70 11.61 -12.75
CA MET A 321 9.51 11.98 -13.53
C MET A 321 9.75 11.93 -15.05
N LEU A 322 11.01 12.06 -15.50
CA LEU A 322 11.35 12.23 -16.91
C LEU A 322 12.16 11.06 -17.50
N ALA A 323 12.63 10.12 -16.66
CA ALA A 323 13.48 9.01 -17.10
C ALA A 323 13.15 7.68 -16.40
N GLU A 324 13.62 7.48 -15.16
CA GLU A 324 13.52 6.19 -14.47
C GLU A 324 13.49 6.40 -12.95
N ALA A 325 12.72 5.56 -12.23
CA ALA A 325 12.72 5.57 -10.78
C ALA A 325 14.14 5.35 -10.23
N GLN A 326 14.50 6.08 -9.18
CA GLN A 326 15.85 6.03 -8.61
C GLN A 326 15.81 5.97 -7.08
N ARG A 327 16.66 5.10 -6.50
CA ARG A 327 16.82 4.96 -5.04
C ARG A 327 18.26 5.12 -4.55
N ASP A 328 18.39 5.68 -3.35
CA ASP A 328 19.68 6.05 -2.74
C ASP A 328 20.26 4.99 -1.79
N ILE A 329 19.39 4.19 -1.16
CA ILE A 329 19.73 3.11 -0.22
C ILE A 329 19.38 1.77 -0.85
N THR A 330 20.18 0.70 -0.71
CA THR A 330 19.80 -0.58 -1.34
C THR A 330 18.62 -1.25 -0.63
N PRO A 331 17.82 -2.08 -1.32
CA PRO A 331 16.77 -2.88 -0.67
C PRO A 331 17.26 -3.71 0.53
N GLU A 332 18.47 -4.27 0.43
CA GLU A 332 19.08 -5.07 1.50
C GLU A 332 19.38 -4.22 2.74
N GLN A 333 19.91 -3.00 2.56
CA GLN A 333 20.18 -2.08 3.67
C GLN A 333 18.88 -1.64 4.35
N SER A 334 17.83 -1.33 3.56
CA SER A 334 16.51 -0.98 4.09
C SER A 334 15.91 -2.13 4.89
N ALA A 335 16.00 -3.37 4.38
CA ALA A 335 15.54 -4.56 5.09
C ALA A 335 16.30 -4.78 6.40
N GLU A 336 17.63 -4.60 6.40
CA GLU A 336 18.46 -4.72 7.61
C GLU A 336 18.03 -3.73 8.71
N ILE A 337 17.74 -2.48 8.34
CA ILE A 337 17.25 -1.46 9.28
C ILE A 337 15.89 -1.87 9.86
N LEU A 338 14.93 -2.26 9.01
CA LEU A 338 13.60 -2.69 9.41
C LEU A 338 13.61 -3.96 10.28
N LYS A 339 14.48 -4.93 9.94
CA LYS A 339 14.69 -6.16 10.73
C LYS A 339 15.10 -5.84 12.16
N LYS A 340 16.02 -4.88 12.36
CA LYS A 340 16.55 -4.48 13.67
C LYS A 340 15.54 -3.74 14.56
N SER A 341 14.52 -3.09 13.98
CA SER A 341 13.46 -2.43 14.76
C SER A 341 12.64 -3.43 15.58
N SER A 342 12.23 -3.05 16.80
CA SER A 342 11.36 -3.89 17.64
C SER A 342 9.94 -4.00 17.07
N ILE A 343 9.26 -5.11 17.36
CA ILE A 343 7.80 -5.27 17.18
C ILE A 343 6.99 -4.68 18.36
N ILE A 344 7.65 -4.14 19.37
CA ILE A 344 7.03 -3.35 20.45
C ILE A 344 7.11 -1.87 20.07
N HIS A 345 5.95 -1.24 19.94
CA HIS A 345 5.82 0.16 19.56
C HIS A 345 6.53 1.09 20.56
N TYR A 346 7.21 2.12 20.07
CA TYR A 346 8.07 2.99 20.90
C TYR A 346 7.32 3.68 22.04
N LYS A 347 6.01 3.91 21.90
CA LYS A 347 5.15 4.46 22.97
C LYS A 347 4.93 3.50 24.15
N ASN A 348 5.21 2.20 23.97
CA ASN A 348 5.00 1.14 24.95
C ASN A 348 6.32 0.52 25.44
N ARG A 349 7.46 1.20 25.22
CA ARG A 349 8.79 0.72 25.62
C ARG A 349 9.18 1.15 27.02
#